data_AF-A0A524FRT7-F1
#
_entry.id   AF-A0A524FRT7-F1
#
_cell.length_a   1.000
_cell.length_b   1.000
_cell.length_c   1.000
_cell.angle_alpha   90.00
_cell.angle_beta   90.00
_cell.angle_gamma   90.00
#
_symmetry.space_group_name_H-M   'P 1'
#
loop_
_entity.id
_entity.type
_entity.pdbx_description
1 polymer ?
#
loop_
_entity_poly.entity_id
_entity_poly.type
_entity_poly.pdbx_seq_one_letter_code
_entity_poly.pdbx_strand_id
1 'polypeptide(L)'
;MFQQIDVHYVEGWEEIRAALAQVEKARQKGQDAKIEITNSNVDTILKITLRSIDELDKYFKSTLRQMILKGANEDTSTVIGKIIM
;
A
#
# COMPACT_ATOMS: atom_id res chain seq x y z
N MET A 1 26.52 9.08 -7.44
CA MET A 1 25.62 9.77 -6.49
C MET A 1 24.62 8.73 -6.03
N PHE A 2 24.79 8.16 -4.83
CA PHE A 2 23.83 7.19 -4.30
C PHE A 2 22.65 8.00 -3.74
N GLN A 3 21.51 7.96 -4.43
CA GLN A 3 20.27 8.54 -3.91
C GLN A 3 19.90 7.77 -2.64
N GLN A 4 19.92 8.48 -1.52
CA GLN A 4 19.41 7.98 -0.24
C GLN A 4 17.89 7.86 -0.42
N ILE A 5 17.42 6.65 -0.73
CA ILE A 5 15.99 6.37 -0.80
C ILE A 5 15.50 6.45 0.64
N ASP A 6 14.75 7.50 0.98
CA ASP A 6 14.13 7.67 2.29
C ASP A 6 12.99 6.65 2.43
N VAL A 7 13.35 5.43 2.82
CA VAL A 7 12.41 4.34 3.01
C VAL A 7 11.70 4.50 4.35
N HIS A 8 10.40 4.78 4.30
CA HIS A 8 9.54 4.85 5.48
C HIS A 8 8.55 3.70 5.48
N TYR A 9 8.39 3.04 6.63
CA TYR A 9 7.44 1.95 6.80
C TYR A 9 6.23 2.41 7.61
N VAL A 10 5.05 1.96 7.19
CA VAL A 10 3.78 2.15 7.86
C VAL A 10 3.08 0.81 8.00
N GLU A 11 2.29 0.63 9.05
CA GLU A 11 1.54 -0.59 9.31
C GLU A 11 0.06 -0.24 9.43
N GLY A 12 -0.82 -1.06 8.86
CA GLY A 12 -2.26 -0.82 8.90
C GLY A 12 -2.79 0.03 7.75
N TRP A 13 -4.08 -0.14 7.45
CA TRP A 13 -4.73 0.53 6.32
C TRP A 13 -4.91 2.03 6.53
N GLU A 14 -5.10 2.49 7.77
CA GLU A 14 -5.27 3.91 8.08
C GLU A 14 -3.97 4.69 7.88
N GLU A 15 -2.85 4.13 8.33
CA GLU A 15 -1.52 4.69 8.15
C GLU A 15 -1.13 4.66 6.67
N ILE A 16 -1.50 3.62 5.93
CA ILE A 16 -1.34 3.55 4.47
C ILE A 16 -2.16 4.63 3.77
N ARG A 17 -3.42 4.88 4.17
CA ARG A 17 -4.23 5.98 3.61
C ARG A 17 -3.57 7.34 3.86
N ALA A 18 -3.10 7.58 5.08
CA ALA A 18 -2.40 8.81 5.43
C ALA A 18 -1.11 8.98 4.63
N ALA A 19 -0.35 7.90 4.44
CA ALA A 19 0.87 7.90 3.66
C ALA A 19 0.62 8.11 2.16
N LEU A 20 -0.47 7.56 1.61
CA LEU A 20 -0.88 7.82 0.22
C LEU A 20 -1.22 9.29 -0.02
N ALA A 21 -1.84 9.97 0.94
CA ALA A 21 -2.06 11.42 0.84
C ALA A 21 -0.74 12.21 0.77
N GLN A 22 0.33 11.74 1.41
CA GLN A 22 1.66 12.33 1.29
C GLN A 22 2.31 12.02 -0.06
N VAL A 23 2.20 10.78 -0.52
CA VAL A 23 2.66 10.33 -1.85
C VAL A 23 2.01 11.16 -2.96
N GLU A 24 0.69 11.38 -2.91
CA GLU A 24 0.00 12.22 -3.90
C GLU A 24 0.50 13.66 -3.91
N LYS A 25 0.71 14.26 -2.74
CA LYS A 25 1.28 15.62 -2.62
C LYS A 25 2.69 15.70 -3.22
N ALA A 26 3.51 14.68 -3.01
CA ALA A 26 4.85 14.58 -3.59
C ALA A 26 4.79 14.44 -5.12
N ARG A 27 3.87 13.62 -5.63
CA ARG A 27 3.64 13.47 -7.08
C ARG A 27 3.15 14.75 -7.74
N GLN A 28 2.28 15.52 -7.09
CA GLN A 28 1.85 16.83 -7.58
C GLN A 28 3.00 17.83 -7.68
N LYS A 29 4.08 17.64 -6.90
CA LYS A 29 5.32 18.42 -6.98
C LYS A 29 6.33 17.87 -7.99
N GLY A 30 5.99 16.82 -8.73
CA GLY A 30 6.83 16.20 -9.75
C GLY A 30 7.76 15.08 -9.25
N GLN A 31 7.59 14.59 -8.02
CA GLN A 31 8.36 13.44 -7.50
C GLN A 31 7.71 12.11 -7.91
N ASP A 32 8.48 11.06 -8.21
CA ASP A 32 7.94 9.71 -8.46
C ASP A 32 7.72 8.94 -7.15
N ALA A 33 6.86 9.51 -6.30
CA ALA A 33 6.49 8.87 -5.03
C ALA A 33 5.50 7.72 -5.26
N LYS A 34 5.64 6.67 -4.45
CA LYS A 34 4.78 5.48 -4.43
C LYS A 34 4.84 4.76 -3.08
N ILE A 35 3.86 3.89 -2.84
CA ILE A 35 3.82 2.98 -1.70
C ILE A 35 3.75 1.54 -2.19
N GLU A 36 4.64 0.70 -1.69
CA GLU A 36 4.60 -0.76 -1.87
C GLU A 36 3.92 -1.38 -0.65
N ILE A 37 2.76 -1.99 -0.83
CA ILE A 37 1.99 -2.62 0.24
C ILE A 37 2.16 -4.12 0.14
N THR A 38 2.53 -4.72 1.26
CA THR A 38 2.44 -6.16 1.48
C THR A 38 1.28 -6.42 2.43
N ASN A 39 0.27 -7.14 1.95
CA ASN A 39 -0.84 -7.65 2.75
C ASN A 39 -0.70 -9.17 2.83
N SER A 40 -0.41 -9.69 4.01
CA SER A 40 -0.14 -11.11 4.22
C SER A 40 -1.02 -11.70 5.31
N ASN A 41 -1.48 -12.93 5.11
CA ASN A 41 -2.04 -13.79 6.15
C ASN A 41 -1.24 -15.11 6.19
N VAL A 42 -1.74 -16.09 6.95
CA VAL A 42 -1.06 -17.40 7.13
C VAL A 42 -0.86 -18.15 5.80
N ASP A 43 -1.77 -18.00 4.84
CA ASP A 43 -1.81 -18.80 3.62
C ASP A 43 -1.41 -18.03 2.36
N THR A 44 -1.31 -16.70 2.41
CA THR A 44 -1.22 -15.84 1.23
C THR A 44 -0.45 -14.56 1.51
N ILE A 45 0.38 -14.16 0.55
CA ILE A 45 1.06 -12.87 0.53
C ILE A 45 0.65 -12.12 -0.75
N LEU A 46 0.02 -10.97 -0.59
CA LEU A 46 -0.32 -10.02 -1.64
C LEU A 46 0.66 -8.86 -1.61
N LYS A 47 1.19 -8.50 -2.78
CA LYS A 47 2.03 -7.31 -2.97
C LYS A 47 1.40 -6.42 -4.02
N ILE A 48 1.22 -5.15 -3.69
CA ILE A 48 0.66 -4.14 -4.59
C ILE A 48 1.48 -2.86 -4.49
N THR A 49 1.56 -2.11 -5.59
CA THR A 49 2.18 -0.78 -5.59
C THR A 49 1.11 0.23 -5.92
N LEU A 50 0.93 1.22 -5.03
CA LEU A 50 -0.08 2.26 -5.15
C LEU A 50 0.57 3.64 -5.20
N ARG A 51 -0.07 4.56 -5.90
CA ARG A 51 0.36 5.94 -6.15
C ARG A 51 -0.70 6.97 -5.78
N SER A 52 -1.92 6.52 -5.47
CA SER A 52 -3.06 7.35 -5.09
C SER A 52 -4.04 6.62 -4.18
N ILE A 53 -4.89 7.38 -3.50
CA ILE A 53 -6.03 6.89 -2.71
C ILE A 53 -7.05 6.22 -3.63
N ASP A 54 -7.25 6.75 -4.85
CA ASP A 54 -8.16 6.15 -5.83
C ASP A 54 -7.75 4.72 -6.22
N GLU A 55 -6.44 4.46 -6.34
CA GLU A 55 -5.93 3.11 -6.60
C GLU A 55 -6.15 2.17 -5.39
N LEU A 56 -6.06 2.70 -4.17
CA LEU A 56 -6.37 1.94 -2.95
C LEU A 56 -7.86 1.55 -2.90
N ASP A 57 -8.76 2.47 -3.23
CA ASP A 57 -10.19 2.18 -3.27
C ASP A 57 -10.55 1.16 -4.36
N LYS A 58 -9.88 1.22 -5.52
CA LYS A 58 -10.00 0.19 -6.56
C LYS A 58 -9.49 -1.17 -6.07
N TYR A 59 -8.40 -1.20 -5.30
CA TYR A 59 -7.90 -2.43 -4.71
C TYR A 59 -8.91 -3.07 -3.74
N PHE A 60 -9.54 -2.28 -2.86
CA PHE A 60 -10.58 -2.78 -1.95
C PHE A 60 -11.81 -3.31 -2.68
N LYS A 61 -12.21 -2.64 -3.77
CA LYS A 61 -13.33 -3.05 -4.63
C LYS A 61 -12.98 -4.18 -5.60
N SER A 62 -11.71 -4.59 -5.68
CA SER A 62 -11.27 -5.60 -6.62
C SER A 62 -11.79 -6.98 -6.23
N THR A 63 -12.53 -7.61 -7.15
CA THR A 63 -12.95 -9.01 -7.03
C THR A 63 -11.76 -9.94 -6.84
N LEU A 64 -10.59 -9.60 -7.39
CA LEU A 64 -9.36 -10.38 -7.22
C LEU A 64 -8.92 -10.41 -5.75
N ARG A 65 -8.98 -9.26 -5.04
CA ARG A 65 -8.69 -9.19 -3.60
C ARG A 65 -9.66 -10.09 -2.83
N GLN A 66 -10.95 -9.98 -3.12
CA GLN A 66 -11.99 -10.78 -2.47
C GLN A 66 -11.84 -12.29 -2.73
N MET A 67 -11.41 -12.68 -3.93
CA MET A 67 -11.17 -14.09 -4.27
C MET A 67 -9.94 -14.65 -3.58
N ILE A 68 -8.87 -13.85 -3.45
CA ILE A 68 -7.63 -14.28 -2.79
C ILE A 68 -7.80 -14.34 -1.27
N LEU A 69 -8.61 -13.43 -0.70
CA LEU A 69 -8.88 -13.38 0.74
C LEU A 69 -10.15 -14.12 1.16
N LYS A 70 -10.78 -14.92 0.28
CA LYS A 70 -12.14 -15.46 0.43
C LYS A 70 -12.36 -16.45 1.61
N GLY A 71 -11.38 -16.61 2.49
CA GLY A 71 -11.48 -17.37 3.73
C GLY A 71 -10.82 -16.71 4.95
N ALA A 72 -10.29 -15.50 4.83
CA ALA A 72 -9.57 -14.80 5.90
C ALA A 72 -10.32 -13.53 6.32
N ASN A 73 -10.65 -13.41 7.60
CA ASN A 73 -11.09 -12.13 8.16
C ASN A 73 -9.96 -11.11 8.00
N GLU A 74 -10.30 -9.85 7.70
CA GLU A 74 -9.33 -8.75 7.59
C GLU A 74 -8.48 -8.63 8.87
N ASP A 75 -9.02 -9.03 10.02
CA ASP A 75 -8.36 -9.08 11.34
C ASP A 75 -7.17 -10.05 11.43
N THR A 76 -7.06 -11.02 10.50
CA THR A 76 -5.95 -11.99 10.48
C THR A 76 -4.82 -11.60 9.53
N SER A 77 -4.98 -10.47 8.84
CA SER A 77 -4.01 -10.00 7.85
C SER A 77 -3.08 -8.94 8.43
N THR A 78 -1.78 -9.14 8.28
CA THR A 78 -0.75 -8.13 8.54
C THR A 78 -0.55 -7.31 7.29
N VAL A 79 -0.62 -5.98 7.42
CA VAL A 79 -0.49 -5.07 6.29
C VAL A 79 0.62 -4.06 6.56
N ILE A 80 1.62 -4.05 5.69
CA ILE A 80 2.79 -3.18 5.77
C ILE A 80 2.92 -2.39 4.48
N GLY A 81 3.00 -1.07 4.58
CA GLY A 81 3.32 -0.16 3.48
C GLY A 81 4.76 0.34 3.57
N LYS A 82 5.45 0.35 2.43
CA LYS A 82 6.78 0.94 2.26
C LYS A 82 6.69 2.13 1.32
N ILE A 83 6.89 3.32 1.87
CA ILE A 83 6.91 4.58 1.13
C ILE A 83 8.26 4.71 0.41
N ILE A 84 8.21 5.08 -0.86
CA ILE A 84 9.37 5.32 -1.72
C ILE A 84 9.15 6.69 -2.36
N MET A 85 10.12 7.60 -2.17
CA MET A 85 10.08 9.00 -2.59
C MET A 85 11.24 9.34 -3.51
#